data_AF-A0A444Y8A5-F1
#
_entry.id   AF-A0A444Y8A5-F1
#
_cell.length_a   1.000
_cell.length_b   1.000
_cell.length_c   1.000
_cell.angle_alpha   90.00
_cell.angle_beta   90.00
_cell.angle_gamma   90.00
#
_symmetry.space_group_name_H-M   'P 1'
#
loop_
_entity.id
_entity.type
_entity.pdbx_description
1 polymer ?
#
loop_
_entity_poly.entity_id
_entity_poly.type
_entity_poly.pdbx_seq_one_letter_code
_entity_poly.pdbx_strand_id
1 'polypeptide(L)'
;MSSSAGGFNNTVLKKAETRIEQLHKLGLNCVVISVEKKGNAFFSRKGSVRVDRFAAPPVMEFEQNPVQILDAMLPLYLNSHILRGLQESLTSELAARMAATSNVVGLD
;
A
#
# COMPACT_ATOMS: atom_id res chain seq x y z
N MET A 1 -6.10 19.52 4.14
CA MET A 1 -5.55 18.58 3.15
C MET A 1 -6.15 17.20 3.35
N SER A 2 -7.16 16.85 2.57
CA SER A 2 -7.85 15.55 2.60
C SER A 2 -7.18 14.59 1.59
N SER A 3 -6.63 13.47 2.07
CA SER A 3 -5.88 12.53 1.23
C SER A 3 -6.77 11.85 0.18
N SER A 4 -6.41 11.96 -1.09
CA SER A 4 -7.07 11.40 -2.27
C SER A 4 -6.95 9.85 -2.41
N ALA A 5 -7.03 9.12 -1.30
CA ALA A 5 -6.86 7.65 -1.27
C ALA A 5 -7.98 6.94 -0.45
N GLY A 6 -9.09 7.63 -0.20
CA GLY A 6 -10.17 7.14 0.68
C GLY A 6 -10.76 5.81 0.22
N GLY A 7 -11.06 5.69 -1.08
CA GLY A 7 -11.68 4.50 -1.68
C GLY A 7 -10.69 3.34 -1.89
N PHE A 8 -9.52 3.62 -2.46
CA PHE A 8 -8.51 2.61 -2.77
C PHE A 8 -8.10 1.81 -1.53
N ASN A 9 -7.74 2.51 -0.44
CA ASN A 9 -7.32 1.87 0.80
C ASN A 9 -8.44 1.00 1.40
N ASN A 10 -9.70 1.41 1.27
CA ASN A 10 -10.83 0.63 1.79
C ASN A 10 -11.07 -0.64 0.96
N THR A 11 -10.97 -0.55 -0.37
CA THR A 11 -11.10 -1.70 -1.27
C THR A 11 -9.99 -2.73 -1.03
N VAL A 12 -8.75 -2.27 -0.86
CA VAL A 12 -7.60 -3.14 -0.55
C VAL A 12 -7.80 -3.84 0.80
N LEU A 13 -8.23 -3.11 1.84
CA LEU A 13 -8.47 -3.69 3.17
C LEU A 13 -9.58 -4.76 3.15
N LYS A 14 -10.70 -4.49 2.48
CA LYS A 14 -11.79 -5.47 2.32
C LYS A 14 -11.35 -6.72 1.55
N LYS A 15 -10.56 -6.56 0.49
CA LYS A 15 -10.07 -7.69 -0.29
C LYS A 15 -9.07 -8.54 0.50
N ALA A 16 -8.19 -7.90 1.27
CA ALA A 16 -7.28 -8.57 2.19
C ALA A 16 -8.07 -9.37 3.25
N GLU A 17 -9.14 -8.80 3.79
CA GLU A 17 -10.04 -9.47 4.73
C GLU A 17 -10.68 -10.73 4.13
N THR A 18 -11.30 -10.62 2.94
CA THR A 18 -11.88 -11.78 2.26
C THR A 18 -10.84 -12.89 2.05
N ARG A 19 -9.60 -12.51 1.74
CA ARG A 19 -8.51 -13.49 1.57
C ARG A 19 -8.15 -14.19 2.88
N ILE A 20 -8.11 -13.46 3.99
CA ILE A 20 -7.87 -14.01 5.32
C ILE A 20 -8.95 -15.04 5.68
N GLU A 21 -10.23 -14.72 5.46
CA GLU A 21 -11.34 -15.65 5.70
C GLU A 21 -11.22 -16.93 4.86
N GLN A 22 -10.81 -16.80 3.59
CA GLN A 22 -10.57 -17.96 2.72
C GLN A 22 -9.45 -18.85 3.25
N LEU A 23 -8.35 -18.26 3.72
CA LEU A 23 -7.23 -19.01 4.29
C LEU A 23 -7.64 -19.72 5.59
N HIS A 24 -8.43 -19.06 6.44
CA HIS A 24 -8.98 -19.68 7.65
C HIS A 24 -9.92 -20.84 7.33
N LYS A 25 -10.76 -20.74 6.29
CA LYS A 25 -11.59 -21.87 5.83
C LYS A 25 -10.78 -23.07 5.35
N LEU A 26 -9.54 -22.85 4.92
CA LEU A 26 -8.59 -23.91 4.55
C LEU A 26 -7.77 -24.43 5.75
N GLY A 27 -8.04 -23.94 6.97
CA GLY A 27 -7.29 -24.31 8.18
C GLY A 27 -5.89 -23.69 8.26
N LEU A 28 -5.59 -22.69 7.43
CA LEU A 28 -4.30 -22.02 7.40
C LEU A 28 -4.32 -20.79 8.32
N ASN A 29 -3.39 -20.75 9.27
CA ASN A 29 -3.15 -19.56 10.09
C ASN A 29 -2.39 -18.51 9.27
N CYS A 30 -2.85 -17.26 9.28
CA CYS A 30 -2.17 -16.16 8.60
C CYS A 30 -1.76 -15.05 9.57
N VAL A 31 -0.63 -14.40 9.27
CA VAL A 31 -0.16 -13.19 9.94
C VAL A 31 -0.28 -12.02 8.96
N VAL A 32 -0.85 -10.91 9.42
CA VAL A 32 -0.92 -9.68 8.62
C VAL A 32 0.20 -8.75 9.05
N ILE A 33 1.05 -8.40 8.10
CA ILE A 33 2.08 -7.37 8.27
C ILE A 33 1.56 -6.11 7.60
N SER A 34 1.31 -5.06 8.39
CA SER A 34 0.83 -3.78 7.85
C SER A 34 1.90 -2.69 7.99
N VAL A 35 2.24 -2.09 6.85
CA VAL A 35 3.28 -1.05 6.75
C VAL A 35 2.74 0.34 7.15
N GLU A 36 1.42 0.52 7.20
CA GLU A 36 0.79 1.84 7.35
C GLU A 36 -0.14 1.93 8.57
N LYS A 37 -0.32 3.17 9.10
CA LYS A 37 -1.17 3.43 10.27
C LYS A 37 -2.63 2.98 10.08
N LYS A 38 -3.20 3.16 8.88
CA LYS A 38 -4.62 2.86 8.60
C LYS A 38 -4.90 1.36 8.55
N GLY A 39 -4.02 0.57 7.93
CA GLY A 39 -4.15 -0.89 7.91
C GLY A 39 -3.96 -1.50 9.30
N ASN A 40 -2.95 -1.02 10.05
CA ASN A 40 -2.77 -1.39 11.45
C ASN A 40 -4.04 -1.12 12.26
N ALA A 41 -4.58 0.11 12.21
CA ALA A 41 -5.80 0.44 12.95
C ALA A 41 -7.02 -0.40 12.55
N PHE A 42 -7.14 -0.77 11.27
CA PHE A 42 -8.23 -1.61 10.78
C PHE A 42 -8.16 -3.04 11.33
N PHE A 43 -7.00 -3.70 11.20
CA PHE A 43 -6.85 -5.10 11.61
C PHE A 43 -6.67 -5.26 13.13
N SER A 44 -6.06 -4.30 13.82
CA SER A 44 -5.94 -4.33 15.29
C SER A 44 -7.30 -4.26 15.99
N ARG A 45 -8.31 -3.61 15.40
CA ARG A 45 -9.67 -3.53 15.96
C ARG A 45 -10.46 -4.84 15.84
N LYS A 46 -10.11 -5.70 14.88
CA LYS A 46 -10.96 -6.85 14.50
C LYS A 46 -10.64 -8.14 15.25
N GLY A 47 -9.55 -8.18 16.03
CA GLY A 47 -9.19 -9.28 16.96
C GLY A 47 -8.93 -10.66 16.34
N SER A 48 -9.25 -10.86 15.05
CA SER A 48 -9.30 -12.16 14.39
C SER A 48 -7.98 -12.55 13.73
N VAL A 49 -6.97 -11.67 13.75
CA VAL A 49 -5.70 -11.86 13.04
C VAL A 49 -4.57 -11.25 13.86
N ARG A 50 -3.44 -11.96 14.00
CA ARG A 50 -2.21 -11.38 14.55
C ARG A 50 -1.69 -10.35 13.56
N VAL A 51 -1.70 -9.08 13.99
CA VAL A 51 -1.05 -7.98 13.28
C VAL A 51 0.37 -7.90 13.81
N ASP A 52 1.34 -8.25 12.98
CA ASP A 52 2.73 -7.99 13.32
C ASP A 52 3.12 -6.61 12.80
N ARG A 53 3.71 -5.80 13.67
CA ARG A 53 4.21 -4.49 13.29
C ARG A 53 5.59 -4.74 12.72
N PHE A 54 5.81 -4.34 11.47
CA PHE A 54 7.18 -4.22 10.97
C PHE A 54 7.88 -3.10 11.77
N ALA A 55 8.47 -3.47 12.90
CA ALA A 55 9.40 -2.65 13.63
C ALA A 55 10.76 -2.89 12.98
N ALA A 56 11.18 -1.96 12.13
CA ALA A 56 12.56 -1.96 11.66
C ALA A 56 13.46 -1.98 12.92
N PRO A 57 14.46 -2.87 12.98
CA PRO A 57 15.36 -2.92 14.13
C PRO A 57 16.00 -1.53 14.34
N PRO A 58 16.13 -1.07 15.60
CA PRO A 58 16.60 0.29 15.91
C PRO A 58 18.04 0.56 15.46
N VAL A 59 18.82 -0.50 15.21
CA VAL A 59 20.16 -0.43 14.63
C VAL A 59 20.22 -1.45 13.50
N MET A 60 20.33 -0.96 12.26
CA MET A 60 20.58 -1.78 11.09
C MET A 60 22.10 -1.78 10.88
N GLU A 61 22.79 -2.79 11.42
CA GLU A 61 24.22 -2.98 11.17
C GLU A 61 24.37 -3.65 9.81
N PHE A 62 25.00 -2.94 8.87
CA PHE A 62 25.30 -3.49 7.56
C PHE A 62 26.72 -4.05 7.56
N GLU A 63 26.84 -5.33 7.22
CA GLU A 63 28.15 -5.99 7.08
C GLU A 63 28.92 -5.51 5.83
N GLN A 64 28.22 -4.90 4.87
CA GLN A 64 28.76 -4.51 3.57
C GLN A 64 29.38 -3.10 3.59
N ASN A 65 30.36 -2.87 2.71
CA ASN A 65 30.93 -1.54 2.53
C ASN A 65 29.84 -0.54 2.08
N PRO A 66 29.76 0.68 2.65
CA PRO A 66 28.72 1.66 2.33
C PRO A 66 28.59 1.99 0.84
N VAL A 67 29.68 1.94 0.07
CA VAL A 67 29.65 2.19 -1.39
C VAL A 67 28.87 1.10 -2.11
N GLN A 68 29.04 -0.18 -1.73
CA GLN A 68 28.33 -1.29 -2.36
C GLN A 68 26.83 -1.25 -2.05
N ILE A 69 26.47 -0.83 -0.84
CA ILE A 69 25.07 -0.63 -0.45
C ILE A 69 24.46 0.49 -1.28
N LEU A 70 25.20 1.59 -1.48
CA LEU A 70 24.75 2.71 -2.28
C LEU A 70 24.57 2.32 -3.75
N ASP A 71 25.51 1.59 -4.34
CA ASP A 71 25.45 1.11 -5.71
C ASP A 71 24.25 0.18 -5.95
N ALA A 72 23.86 -0.60 -4.94
CA ALA A 72 22.67 -1.44 -5.00
C ALA A 72 21.36 -0.66 -4.76
N MET A 73 21.36 0.31 -3.83
CA MET A 73 20.16 1.06 -3.46
C MET A 73 19.79 2.15 -4.46
N LEU A 74 20.77 2.86 -5.02
CA LEU A 74 20.54 3.99 -5.91
C LEU A 74 19.67 3.63 -7.14
N PRO A 75 19.95 2.54 -7.90
CA PRO A 75 19.10 2.16 -9.02
C PRO A 75 17.69 1.76 -8.57
N LEU A 76 17.54 1.08 -7.44
CA LEU A 76 16.23 0.71 -6.89
C LEU A 76 15.41 1.95 -6.47
N TYR A 77 16.05 2.91 -5.83
CA TYR A 77 15.42 4.16 -5.40
C TYR A 77 14.92 4.96 -6.62
N LEU A 78 15.78 5.16 -7.62
CA LEU A 78 15.41 5.89 -8.84
C LEU A 78 14.30 5.18 -9.60
N ASN A 79 14.36 3.85 -9.74
CA ASN A 79 13.30 3.07 -10.38
C ASN A 79 11.97 3.24 -9.64
N SER A 80 11.97 3.15 -8.31
CA SER A 80 10.74 3.34 -7.51
C SER A 80 10.16 4.74 -7.67
N HIS A 81 11.02 5.77 -7.74
CA HIS A 81 10.60 7.16 -7.91
C HIS A 81 10.00 7.41 -9.30
N ILE A 82 10.62 6.88 -10.35
CA ILE A 82 10.10 6.97 -11.72
C ILE A 82 8.76 6.26 -11.82
N LEU A 83 8.67 5.02 -11.33
CA LEU A 83 7.43 4.24 -11.37
C LEU A 83 6.31 4.95 -10.62
N ARG A 84 6.59 5.56 -9.46
CA ARG A 84 5.62 6.36 -8.71
C ARG A 84 5.16 7.58 -9.51
N GLY A 85 6.09 8.32 -10.11
CA GLY A 85 5.75 9.46 -10.98
C GLY A 85 4.87 9.08 -12.17
N LEU A 86 5.15 7.94 -12.81
CA LEU A 86 4.32 7.41 -13.90
C LEU A 86 2.92 7.01 -13.41
N GLN A 87 2.82 6.35 -12.26
CA GLN A 87 1.52 6.01 -11.65
C GLN A 87 0.72 7.27 -11.28
N GLU A 88 1.37 8.29 -10.72
CA GLU A 88 0.74 9.59 -10.42
C GLU A 88 0.28 10.29 -11.69
N SER A 89 1.06 10.25 -12.77
CA SER A 89 0.67 10.81 -14.07
C SER A 89 -0.55 10.11 -14.68
N LEU A 90 -0.56 8.77 -14.68
CA LEU A 90 -1.68 7.97 -15.21
C LEU A 90 -2.96 8.15 -14.39
N THR A 91 -2.83 8.20 -13.06
CA THR A 91 -3.98 8.44 -12.18
C THR A 91 -4.52 9.85 -12.37
N SER A 92 -3.65 10.85 -12.53
CA SER A 92 -4.05 12.24 -12.84
C SER A 92 -4.75 12.35 -14.20
N GLU A 93 -4.26 11.65 -15.24
CA GLU A 93 -4.90 11.60 -16.55
C GLU A 93 -6.28 10.94 -16.48
N LEU A 94 -6.37 9.76 -15.87
CA LEU A 94 -7.63 9.04 -15.70
C LEU A 94 -8.64 9.88 -14.90
N ALA A 95 -8.20 10.54 -13.83
CA ALA A 95 -9.05 11.43 -13.03
C ALA A 95 -9.55 12.63 -13.85
N ALA A 96 -8.69 13.26 -14.66
CA ALA A 96 -9.10 14.35 -15.55
C ALA A 96 -10.10 13.88 -16.62
N ARG A 97 -9.90 12.69 -17.21
CA ARG A 97 -10.84 12.09 -18.15
C ARG A 97 -12.18 11.77 -17.48
N MET A 98 -12.15 11.18 -16.29
CA MET A 98 -13.36 10.87 -15.53
C MET A 98 -14.14 12.15 -15.18
N ALA A 99 -13.46 13.21 -14.74
CA ALA A 99 -14.07 14.52 -14.47
C ALA A 99 -14.69 15.16 -15.73
N ALA A 100 -14.00 15.06 -16.87
CA ALA A 100 -14.54 15.52 -18.16
C ALA A 100 -15.79 14.73 -18.55
N THR A 101 -15.80 13.40 -18.37
CA THR A 101 -16.98 12.58 -18.67
C THR A 101 -18.13 12.79 -17.67
N SER A 102 -17.87 12.97 -16.37
CA SER A 102 -18.94 13.24 -15.40
C SER A 102 -19.62 14.59 -15.66
N ASN A 103 -18.88 15.58 -16.18
CA ASN A 103 -19.45 16.87 -16.56
C ASN A 103 -20.26 16.80 -17.88
N VAL A 104 -20.03 15.78 -18.72
CA VAL A 104 -20.77 15.55 -19.97
C VAL A 104 -22.02 14.69 -19.74
N VAL A 105 -21.99 13.77 -18.78
CA VAL A 105 -23.13 12.88 -18.44
C VAL A 105 -23.99 13.47 -17.31
N GLY A 106 -23.75 14.73 -16.93
CA GLY A 106 -24.69 15.57 -16.19
C GLY A 106 -25.92 15.85 -17.03
N LEU A 107 -26.79 14.84 -17.14
CA LEU A 107 -28.23 15.05 -17.20
C LEU A 107 -28.61 15.62 -15.82
N ASP A 108 -29.20 16.82 -15.86
CA ASP A 108 -29.75 17.66 -14.78
C ASP A 108 -28.80 18.71 -14.18
#